data_AF-A0A3L6EEZ2-F1
#
_entry.id   AF-A0A3L6EEZ2-F1
#
_cell.length_a   1.000
_cell.length_b   1.000
_cell.length_c   1.000
_cell.angle_alpha   90.00
_cell.angle_beta   90.00
_cell.angle_gamma   90.00
#
_symmetry.space_group_name_H-M   'P 1'
#
loop_
_entity.id
_entity.type
_entity.pdbx_description
1 polymer ?
#
loop_
_entity_poly.entity_id
_entity_poly.type
_entity_poly.pdbx_seq_one_letter_code
_entity_poly.pdbx_strand_id
1 'polypeptide(L)'
;MSAAEEHRWRSLVFGEAVAAQRSALVLASYPLLLLLVVLAAFVRYLWIALTMYCALLFVLSCAARALAAQPAAAAEAARVSRGGLSAAAIAAVAPAFRYVAALGEPAQCAVCLEGLRDGEAARRLPACSHAFHAGCVDMWLDSHATCPVCCGSGGQGGYNFNLRLPAVEDWVLDSIPYSVKKHVQQGRYRAVFSFGDSLVDAGNLVTEGIPDYLATARPPYGQTYFGYPTGRCSDGRLVVDFIGKFRRFQVPLTFFACVRAFLGVASVRTEFDGSDSFWPSPPAAQELGLPLPPPSKAKNASFEQGANFAITGATALDTDFFRKRGLGSTVWNSGSLRTQIQWLRDLKPSLCSSAQGTRCKEFFAECLFVVGEFGGNDYNAPLFAGKDLREAYKLMPHVIRAISDGVEQLIAEGAKDLIVPGVMPSGCFPVYLTMYADPKEGHGSRTGCLKRFNTFSWVHNAMLKRALVKLRAKHPGARIIYGDYFTPIIQFILQPKKFGFYKQPPRACCGAPGRGPYNFNLTAKCGEPGASACADPKTHWSWDGIHLTEAAYLHIARGWLHGPFADQPVVQAS
;
A
#
# COMPACT_ATOMS: atom_id res chain seq x y z
N MET A 1 -74.15 -0.77 -78.85
CA MET A 1 -73.47 -1.44 -77.72
C MET A 1 -73.79 -0.67 -76.46
N SER A 2 -74.28 -1.35 -75.43
CA SER A 2 -74.67 -0.70 -74.16
C SER A 2 -73.44 -0.44 -73.29
N ALA A 3 -73.49 0.54 -72.39
CA ALA A 3 -72.41 0.86 -71.46
C ALA A 3 -71.95 -0.35 -70.60
N ALA A 4 -72.79 -1.38 -70.47
CA ALA A 4 -72.45 -2.62 -69.78
C ALA A 4 -71.44 -3.50 -70.56
N GLU A 5 -71.43 -3.44 -71.89
CA GLU A 5 -70.51 -4.23 -72.72
C GLU A 5 -69.10 -3.64 -72.73
N GLU A 6 -68.97 -2.31 -72.71
CA GLU A 6 -67.67 -1.61 -72.62
C GLU A 6 -66.99 -1.83 -71.26
N HIS A 7 -67.78 -1.84 -70.18
CA HIS A 7 -67.26 -2.06 -68.83
C HIS A 7 -66.73 -3.50 -68.63
N ARG A 8 -67.35 -4.48 -69.29
CA ARG A 8 -66.93 -5.89 -69.25
C ARG A 8 -65.66 -6.13 -70.07
N TRP A 9 -65.52 -5.46 -71.22
CA TRP A 9 -64.30 -5.53 -72.03
C TRP A 9 -63.10 -4.89 -71.31
N ARG A 10 -63.30 -3.73 -70.69
CA ARG A 10 -62.24 -3.07 -69.90
C ARG A 10 -61.79 -3.90 -68.70
N SER A 11 -62.70 -4.52 -67.96
CA SER A 11 -62.31 -5.32 -66.79
C SER A 11 -61.54 -6.60 -67.16
N LEU A 12 -61.88 -7.25 -68.29
CA LEU A 12 -61.15 -8.41 -68.79
C LEU A 12 -59.74 -8.04 -69.27
N VAL A 13 -59.60 -7.01 -70.10
CA VAL A 13 -58.28 -6.62 -70.66
C VAL A 13 -57.34 -6.07 -69.59
N PHE A 14 -57.83 -5.22 -68.68
CA PHE A 14 -56.99 -4.71 -67.59
C PHE A 14 -56.67 -5.79 -66.55
N GLY A 15 -57.56 -6.76 -66.32
CA GLY A 15 -57.31 -7.89 -65.43
C GLY A 15 -56.20 -8.81 -65.93
N GLU A 16 -56.20 -9.13 -67.23
CA GLU A 16 -55.15 -9.96 -67.85
C GLU A 16 -53.79 -9.23 -67.91
N ALA A 17 -53.77 -7.93 -68.20
CA ALA A 17 -52.54 -7.14 -68.23
C ALA A 17 -51.84 -7.06 -66.85
N VAL A 18 -52.62 -6.88 -65.76
CA VAL A 18 -52.07 -6.83 -64.39
C VAL A 18 -51.56 -8.20 -63.94
N ALA A 19 -52.21 -9.29 -64.34
CA ALA A 19 -51.76 -10.66 -64.03
C ALA A 19 -50.46 -11.02 -64.77
N ALA A 20 -50.33 -10.62 -66.05
CA ALA A 20 -49.11 -10.80 -66.82
C ALA A 20 -47.92 -10.01 -66.24
N GLN A 21 -48.15 -8.78 -65.79
CA GLN A 21 -47.10 -7.93 -65.22
C GLN A 21 -46.61 -8.41 -63.84
N ARG A 22 -47.49 -8.97 -63.00
CA ARG A 22 -47.09 -9.62 -61.74
C ARG A 22 -46.24 -10.87 -61.98
N SER A 23 -46.58 -11.65 -63.00
CA SER A 23 -45.86 -12.87 -63.37
C SER A 23 -44.46 -12.56 -63.91
N ALA A 24 -44.31 -11.49 -64.70
CA ALA A 24 -43.02 -11.02 -65.21
C ALA A 24 -42.08 -10.51 -64.10
N LEU A 25 -42.62 -9.78 -63.11
CA LEU A 25 -41.83 -9.26 -61.99
C LEU A 25 -41.29 -10.39 -61.10
N VAL A 26 -42.10 -11.43 -60.87
CA VAL A 26 -41.70 -12.61 -60.10
C VAL A 26 -40.59 -13.37 -60.83
N LEU A 27 -40.73 -13.58 -62.15
CA LEU A 27 -39.70 -14.23 -62.97
C LEU A 27 -38.38 -13.43 -63.00
N ALA A 28 -38.44 -12.09 -63.02
CA ALA A 28 -37.27 -11.23 -62.98
C ALA A 28 -36.54 -11.23 -61.61
N SER A 29 -37.20 -11.63 -60.53
CA SER A 29 -36.62 -11.63 -59.17
C SER A 29 -35.75 -12.87 -58.87
N TYR A 30 -35.98 -13.99 -59.55
CA TYR A 30 -35.23 -15.24 -59.38
C TYR A 30 -33.71 -15.13 -59.63
N PRO A 31 -33.22 -14.53 -60.74
CA PRO A 31 -31.78 -14.41 -60.96
C PRO A 31 -31.09 -13.54 -59.91
N LEU A 32 -31.78 -12.53 -59.37
CA LEU A 32 -31.24 -11.68 -58.30
C LEU A 32 -31.10 -12.46 -56.98
N LEU A 33 -32.10 -13.25 -56.64
CA LEU A 33 -32.07 -14.15 -55.47
C LEU A 33 -30.98 -15.21 -55.59
N LEU A 34 -30.83 -15.82 -56.78
CA LEU A 34 -29.78 -16.80 -57.03
C LEU A 34 -28.39 -16.18 -56.88
N LEU A 35 -28.17 -14.96 -57.40
CA LEU A 35 -26.92 -14.24 -57.26
C LEU A 35 -26.57 -13.95 -55.78
N LEU A 36 -27.56 -13.54 -54.98
CA LEU A 36 -27.36 -13.27 -53.55
C LEU A 36 -26.98 -14.54 -52.77
N VAL A 37 -27.60 -15.68 -53.09
CA VAL A 37 -27.26 -16.98 -52.46
C VAL A 37 -25.82 -17.39 -52.81
N VAL A 38 -25.41 -17.23 -54.07
CA VAL A 38 -24.05 -17.55 -54.51
C VAL A 38 -23.01 -16.65 -53.84
N LEU A 39 -23.28 -15.35 -53.74
CA LEU A 39 -22.40 -14.39 -53.04
C LEU A 39 -22.26 -14.73 -51.55
N ALA A 40 -23.36 -15.05 -50.87
CA ALA A 40 -23.34 -15.43 -49.46
C ALA A 40 -22.52 -16.72 -49.23
N ALA A 41 -22.66 -17.71 -50.12
CA ALA A 41 -21.86 -18.92 -50.08
C ALA A 41 -20.36 -18.63 -50.28
N PHE A 42 -20.01 -17.78 -51.26
CA PHE A 42 -18.62 -17.40 -51.52
C PHE A 42 -17.96 -16.71 -50.32
N VAL A 43 -18.64 -15.74 -49.70
CA VAL A 43 -18.13 -15.05 -48.50
C VAL A 43 -17.92 -16.03 -47.36
N ARG A 44 -18.83 -16.99 -47.15
CA ARG A 44 -18.69 -18.02 -46.12
C ARG A 44 -17.45 -18.90 -46.35
N TYR A 45 -17.20 -19.33 -47.58
CA TYR A 45 -16.02 -20.13 -47.91
C TYR A 45 -14.71 -19.35 -47.75
N LEU A 46 -14.70 -18.06 -48.10
CA LEU A 46 -13.55 -17.19 -47.91
C LEU A 46 -13.13 -17.10 -46.42
N TRP A 47 -14.12 -16.95 -45.52
CA TRP A 47 -13.87 -16.92 -44.07
C TRP A 47 -13.31 -18.24 -43.53
N ILE A 48 -13.81 -19.38 -44.01
CA ILE A 48 -13.30 -20.70 -43.60
C ILE A 48 -11.85 -20.91 -44.07
N ALA A 49 -11.51 -20.49 -45.29
CA ALA A 49 -10.14 -20.58 -45.79
C ALA A 49 -9.16 -19.71 -44.97
N LEU A 50 -9.59 -18.49 -44.60
CA LEU A 50 -8.77 -17.57 -43.80
C LEU A 50 -8.50 -18.10 -42.39
N THR A 51 -9.50 -18.70 -41.73
CA THR A 51 -9.31 -19.27 -40.38
C THR A 51 -8.37 -20.47 -40.39
N MET A 52 -8.47 -21.35 -41.40
CA MET A 52 -7.54 -22.46 -41.57
C MET A 52 -6.10 -21.99 -41.81
N TYR A 53 -5.90 -20.94 -42.62
CA TYR A 53 -4.57 -20.38 -42.87
C TYR A 53 -3.93 -19.81 -41.59
N CYS A 54 -4.69 -19.05 -40.78
CA CYS A 54 -4.21 -18.53 -39.50
C CYS A 54 -3.83 -19.64 -38.50
N ALA A 55 -4.61 -20.72 -38.44
CA ALA A 55 -4.32 -21.86 -37.57
C ALA A 55 -3.01 -22.56 -37.95
N LEU A 56 -2.73 -22.72 -39.26
CA LEU A 56 -1.49 -23.31 -39.74
C LEU A 56 -0.27 -22.46 -39.35
N LEU A 57 -0.34 -21.14 -39.50
CA LEU A 57 0.75 -20.23 -39.12
C LEU A 57 1.07 -20.30 -37.61
N PHE A 58 0.04 -20.46 -36.78
CA PHE A 58 0.21 -20.59 -35.33
C PHE A 58 0.95 -21.88 -34.95
N VAL A 59 0.60 -23.01 -35.57
CA VAL A 59 1.25 -24.30 -35.33
C VAL A 59 2.72 -24.25 -35.75
N LEU A 60 3.02 -23.68 -36.92
CA LEU A 60 4.40 -23.53 -37.40
C LEU A 60 5.26 -22.65 -36.48
N SER A 61 4.69 -21.58 -35.92
CA SER A 61 5.36 -20.71 -34.94
C SER A 61 5.70 -21.43 -33.63
N CYS A 62 4.78 -22.28 -33.15
CA CYS A 62 5.00 -23.10 -31.95
C CYS A 62 6.10 -24.14 -32.16
N ALA A 63 6.11 -24.81 -33.32
CA ALA A 63 7.14 -25.80 -33.67
C ALA A 63 8.53 -25.17 -33.76
N ALA A 64 8.66 -23.99 -34.36
CA ALA A 64 9.93 -23.27 -34.47
C ALA A 64 10.53 -22.89 -33.10
N ARG A 65 9.69 -22.51 -32.13
CA ARG A 65 10.14 -22.18 -30.76
C ARG A 65 10.61 -23.41 -29.98
N ALA A 66 9.99 -24.57 -30.21
CA ALA A 66 10.37 -25.81 -29.54
C ALA A 66 11.76 -26.31 -29.97
N LEU A 67 12.13 -26.16 -31.26
CA LEU A 67 13.45 -26.54 -31.75
C LEU A 67 14.59 -25.62 -31.23
N ALA A 68 14.30 -24.35 -30.91
CA ALA A 68 15.31 -23.39 -30.45
C ALA A 68 15.74 -23.56 -28.98
N ALA A 69 15.03 -24.35 -28.17
CA ALA A 69 15.22 -24.42 -26.71
C ALA A 69 16.28 -25.45 -26.24
N GLN A 70 16.78 -26.33 -27.11
CA GLN A 70 17.65 -27.46 -26.71
C GLN A 70 19.11 -27.12 -26.32
N PRO A 71 19.81 -26.13 -26.93
CA PRO A 71 21.23 -25.89 -26.61
C PRO A 71 21.47 -25.18 -25.26
N ALA A 72 20.50 -24.40 -24.77
CA ALA A 72 20.66 -23.57 -23.56
C ALA A 72 20.55 -24.38 -22.25
N ALA A 73 19.75 -25.45 -22.25
CA ALA A 73 19.51 -26.26 -21.06
C ALA A 73 20.74 -27.09 -20.63
N ALA A 74 21.60 -27.49 -21.59
CA ALA A 74 22.79 -28.29 -21.31
C ALA A 74 23.93 -27.48 -20.66
N ALA A 75 24.05 -26.17 -20.99
CA ALA A 75 25.06 -25.29 -20.42
C ALA A 75 24.74 -24.92 -18.95
N GLU A 76 23.46 -24.74 -18.62
CA GLU A 76 23.01 -24.42 -17.25
C GLU A 76 23.23 -25.60 -16.30
N ALA A 77 22.98 -26.83 -16.76
CA ALA A 77 23.22 -28.05 -15.98
C ALA A 77 24.69 -28.26 -15.59
N ALA A 78 25.64 -27.85 -16.45
CA ALA A 78 27.07 -27.94 -16.17
C ALA A 78 27.57 -26.89 -15.16
N ARG A 79 26.92 -25.72 -15.09
CA ARG A 79 27.28 -24.60 -14.17
C ARG A 79 26.82 -24.87 -12.74
N VAL A 80 25.64 -25.47 -12.57
CA VAL A 80 25.06 -25.81 -11.26
C VAL A 80 25.88 -26.84 -10.49
N SER A 81 26.58 -27.76 -11.18
CA SER A 81 27.38 -28.81 -10.52
C SER A 81 28.67 -28.29 -9.86
N ARG A 82 29.15 -27.10 -10.25
CA ARG A 82 30.41 -26.51 -9.72
C ARG A 82 30.22 -25.51 -8.59
N GLY A 83 28.99 -25.18 -8.18
CA GLY A 83 28.77 -24.31 -7.03
C GLY A 83 28.67 -22.80 -7.31
N GLY A 84 28.92 -22.35 -8.54
CA GLY A 84 28.91 -20.94 -8.92
C GLY A 84 27.54 -20.32 -9.20
N LEU A 85 27.52 -19.01 -9.46
CA LEU A 85 26.34 -18.18 -9.75
C LEU A 85 26.30 -17.79 -11.24
N SER A 86 25.10 -17.60 -11.81
CA SER A 86 24.94 -17.04 -13.16
C SER A 86 25.32 -15.55 -13.19
N ALA A 87 25.74 -15.02 -14.35
CA ALA A 87 26.04 -13.59 -14.49
C ALA A 87 24.86 -12.68 -14.08
N ALA A 88 23.63 -13.13 -14.35
CA ALA A 88 22.41 -12.47 -13.91
C ALA A 88 22.24 -12.52 -12.38
N ALA A 89 22.51 -13.67 -11.76
CA ALA A 89 22.47 -13.80 -10.30
C ALA A 89 23.54 -12.93 -9.62
N ILE A 90 24.75 -12.86 -10.18
CA ILE A 90 25.82 -12.00 -9.66
C ILE A 90 25.41 -10.52 -9.79
N ALA A 91 24.83 -10.12 -10.92
CA ALA A 91 24.33 -8.76 -11.12
C ALA A 91 23.18 -8.40 -10.19
N ALA A 92 22.29 -9.35 -9.88
CA ALA A 92 21.19 -9.15 -8.95
C ALA A 92 21.66 -9.03 -7.49
N VAL A 93 22.60 -9.89 -7.08
CA VAL A 93 23.03 -9.97 -5.68
C VAL A 93 24.11 -8.93 -5.34
N ALA A 94 24.98 -8.59 -6.28
CA ALA A 94 26.05 -7.61 -6.10
C ALA A 94 26.16 -6.71 -7.35
N PRO A 95 25.24 -5.75 -7.56
CA PRO A 95 25.23 -4.91 -8.75
C PRO A 95 26.53 -4.13 -8.91
N ALA A 96 27.01 -4.05 -10.15
CA ALA A 96 28.20 -3.27 -10.48
C ALA A 96 27.86 -1.78 -10.40
N PHE A 97 28.74 -1.01 -9.79
CA PHE A 97 28.66 0.44 -9.70
C PHE A 97 29.97 1.06 -10.18
N ARG A 98 29.93 2.33 -10.60
CA ARG A 98 31.15 3.08 -10.88
C ARG A 98 31.78 3.50 -9.56
N TYR A 99 32.99 3.05 -9.30
CA TYR A 99 33.72 3.38 -8.10
C TYR A 99 34.08 4.88 -8.09
N VAL A 100 33.93 5.50 -6.93
CA VAL A 100 34.36 6.87 -6.66
C VAL A 100 35.14 6.81 -5.35
N ALA A 101 36.42 7.13 -5.41
CA ALA A 101 37.30 7.22 -4.28
C ALA A 101 36.80 8.37 -3.39
N ALA A 102 36.52 8.03 -2.13
CA ALA A 102 36.37 9.04 -1.11
C ALA A 102 37.74 9.67 -0.83
N LEU A 103 37.77 10.90 -0.29
CA LEU A 103 39.00 11.54 0.20
C LEU A 103 39.63 10.65 1.31
N GLY A 104 40.57 9.77 0.93
CA GLY A 104 41.19 8.70 1.74
C GLY A 104 41.86 7.62 0.87
N GLU A 105 42.51 6.63 1.49
CA GLU A 105 43.19 5.55 0.75
C GLU A 105 42.20 4.68 -0.07
N PRO A 106 42.52 4.36 -1.34
CA PRO A 106 41.63 3.61 -2.22
C PRO A 106 41.46 2.15 -1.74
N ALA A 107 40.23 1.64 -1.79
CA ALA A 107 39.96 0.24 -1.45
C ALA A 107 40.72 -0.70 -2.40
N GLN A 108 41.49 -1.66 -1.85
CA GLN A 108 42.25 -2.63 -2.63
C GLN A 108 41.39 -3.85 -2.99
N CYS A 109 41.40 -4.24 -4.27
CA CYS A 109 40.74 -5.44 -4.75
C CYS A 109 41.57 -6.67 -4.38
N ALA A 110 41.10 -7.52 -3.47
CA ALA A 110 41.87 -8.67 -3.00
C ALA A 110 42.01 -9.82 -4.04
N VAL A 111 41.38 -9.71 -5.22
CA VAL A 111 41.49 -10.71 -6.29
C VAL A 111 42.67 -10.41 -7.21
N CYS A 112 42.84 -9.16 -7.64
CA CYS A 112 43.98 -8.73 -8.46
C CYS A 112 45.10 -8.02 -7.68
N LEU A 113 44.86 -7.72 -6.40
CA LEU A 113 45.74 -6.99 -5.48
C LEU A 113 46.02 -5.53 -5.88
N GLU A 114 45.29 -4.98 -6.85
CA GLU A 114 45.38 -3.57 -7.24
C GLU A 114 44.34 -2.69 -6.52
N GLY A 115 44.62 -1.39 -6.40
CA GLY A 115 43.67 -0.40 -5.88
C GLY A 115 42.52 -0.13 -6.85
N LEU A 116 41.30 0.05 -6.33
CA LEU A 116 40.15 0.51 -7.11
C LEU A 116 40.30 1.99 -7.46
N ARG A 117 40.26 2.33 -8.75
CA ARG A 117 40.40 3.71 -9.26
C ARG A 117 39.04 4.32 -9.63
N ASP A 118 38.99 5.64 -9.64
CA ASP A 118 37.79 6.39 -9.99
C ASP A 118 37.26 6.04 -11.38
N GLY A 119 35.95 5.81 -11.45
CA GLY A 119 35.23 5.46 -12.67
C GLY A 119 35.28 3.97 -13.03
N GLU A 120 36.12 3.16 -12.37
CA GLU A 120 36.20 1.71 -12.61
C GLU A 120 34.92 1.00 -12.15
N ALA A 121 34.54 -0.07 -12.86
CA ALA A 121 33.40 -0.89 -12.47
C ALA A 121 33.78 -1.76 -11.27
N ALA A 122 33.13 -1.53 -10.15
CA ALA A 122 33.34 -2.25 -8.89
C ALA A 122 32.05 -2.94 -8.44
N ARG A 123 32.19 -4.01 -7.66
CA ARG A 123 31.09 -4.68 -6.96
C ARG A 123 31.39 -4.75 -5.48
N ARG A 124 30.34 -4.61 -4.67
CA ARG A 124 30.42 -4.71 -3.21
C ARG A 124 29.48 -5.81 -2.76
N LEU A 125 30.02 -6.83 -2.10
CA LEU A 125 29.20 -7.96 -1.66
C LEU A 125 28.32 -7.55 -0.47
N PRO A 126 27.00 -7.80 -0.51
CA PRO A 126 26.05 -7.20 0.44
C PRO A 126 26.21 -7.69 1.88
N ALA A 127 26.73 -8.91 2.09
CA ALA A 127 26.84 -9.52 3.41
C ALA A 127 28.08 -9.06 4.21
N CYS A 128 29.20 -8.79 3.54
CA CYS A 128 30.48 -8.44 4.20
C CYS A 128 31.00 -7.06 3.80
N SER A 129 30.41 -6.43 2.79
CA SER A 129 30.80 -5.12 2.27
C SER A 129 32.22 -5.04 1.68
N HIS A 130 32.91 -6.17 1.47
CA HIS A 130 34.16 -6.21 0.70
C HIS A 130 33.91 -5.80 -0.75
N ALA A 131 34.82 -4.98 -1.29
CA ALA A 131 34.72 -4.42 -2.63
C ALA A 131 35.83 -4.96 -3.53
N PHE A 132 35.49 -5.17 -4.80
CA PHE A 132 36.37 -5.75 -5.81
C PHE A 132 36.08 -5.10 -7.17
N HIS A 133 37.00 -5.22 -8.12
CA HIS A 133 36.67 -4.96 -9.52
C HIS A 133 35.56 -5.91 -9.95
N ALA A 134 34.56 -5.39 -10.66
CA ALA A 134 33.39 -6.15 -11.09
C ALA A 134 33.81 -7.42 -11.86
N GLY A 135 34.70 -7.28 -12.86
CA GLY A 135 35.21 -8.41 -13.62
C GLY A 135 36.00 -9.44 -12.77
N CYS A 136 36.79 -8.97 -11.79
CA CYS A 136 37.59 -9.85 -10.96
C CYS A 136 36.73 -10.73 -10.04
N VAL A 137 35.73 -10.13 -9.38
CA VAL A 137 34.84 -10.91 -8.51
C VAL A 137 33.81 -11.72 -9.28
N ASP A 138 33.42 -11.29 -10.49
CA ASP A 138 32.51 -12.06 -11.35
C ASP A 138 33.13 -13.39 -11.76
N MET A 139 34.42 -13.41 -12.11
CA MET A 139 35.13 -14.66 -12.42
C MET A 139 35.19 -15.61 -11.24
N TRP A 140 35.40 -15.09 -10.03
CA TRP A 140 35.35 -15.90 -8.81
C TRP A 140 33.94 -16.44 -8.58
N LEU A 141 32.93 -15.59 -8.72
CA LEU A 141 31.54 -15.94 -8.46
C LEU A 141 30.91 -16.85 -9.53
N ASP A 142 31.52 -16.93 -10.72
CA ASP A 142 31.16 -17.87 -11.78
C ASP A 142 31.37 -19.33 -11.36
N SER A 143 32.32 -19.56 -10.44
CA SER A 143 32.69 -20.89 -9.94
C SER A 143 32.43 -21.07 -8.44
N HIS A 144 32.25 -19.99 -7.67
CA HIS A 144 32.06 -20.02 -6.23
C HIS A 144 30.89 -19.13 -5.80
N ALA A 145 30.22 -19.46 -4.70
CA ALA A 145 29.13 -18.62 -4.16
C ALA A 145 29.55 -17.87 -2.88
N THR A 146 30.84 -17.65 -2.67
CA THR A 146 31.41 -17.09 -1.43
C THR A 146 32.35 -15.92 -1.69
N CYS A 147 32.56 -15.06 -0.68
CA CYS A 147 33.48 -13.93 -0.76
C CYS A 147 34.95 -14.40 -0.71
N PRO A 148 35.82 -13.96 -1.66
CA PRO A 148 37.24 -14.33 -1.67
C PRO A 148 37.99 -13.98 -0.36
N VAL A 149 37.68 -12.82 0.23
CA VAL A 149 38.35 -12.32 1.44
C VAL A 149 37.90 -13.12 2.68
N CYS A 150 36.59 -13.34 2.83
CA CYS A 150 36.06 -14.08 3.98
C CYS A 150 36.42 -15.57 3.93
N CYS A 151 36.68 -16.11 2.74
CA CYS A 151 37.12 -17.49 2.56
C CYS A 151 38.57 -17.70 3.02
N GLY A 152 39.44 -16.69 2.85
CA GLY A 152 40.86 -16.76 3.25
C GLY A 152 41.14 -16.61 4.75
N SER A 153 40.21 -16.02 5.50
CA SER A 153 40.28 -15.91 6.96
C SER A 153 39.77 -17.18 7.63
N GLY A 154 40.68 -18.14 7.86
CA GLY A 154 40.41 -19.44 8.51
C GLY A 154 39.47 -19.31 9.72
N GLY A 155 38.40 -20.10 9.69
CA GLY A 155 37.17 -19.89 10.45
C GLY A 155 37.28 -19.71 11.96
N GLN A 156 36.39 -18.85 12.47
CA GLN A 156 35.49 -19.19 13.58
C GLN A 156 34.16 -18.46 13.40
N GLY A 157 33.06 -19.22 13.28
CA GLY A 157 31.70 -18.71 13.17
C GLY A 157 31.02 -19.14 11.87
N GLY A 158 30.55 -20.39 11.83
CA GLY A 158 29.86 -20.98 10.69
C GLY A 158 28.53 -20.30 10.37
N TYR A 159 28.57 -19.30 9.48
CA TYR A 159 27.44 -18.94 8.63
C TYR A 159 27.77 -19.42 7.23
N ASN A 160 27.09 -20.47 6.79
CA ASN A 160 27.18 -20.98 5.43
C ASN A 160 26.58 -19.89 4.50
N PHE A 161 27.41 -18.99 3.97
CA PHE A 161 26.99 -17.97 3.01
C PHE A 161 26.82 -18.60 1.64
N ASN A 162 25.72 -19.31 1.45
CA ASN A 162 25.32 -19.78 0.14
C ASN A 162 24.59 -18.62 -0.55
N LEU A 163 25.24 -17.92 -1.49
CA LEU A 163 24.60 -16.90 -2.36
C LEU A 163 23.56 -17.52 -3.33
N ARG A 164 23.24 -18.81 -3.19
CA ARG A 164 22.15 -19.46 -3.91
C ARG A 164 20.82 -18.98 -3.36
N LEU A 165 20.09 -18.25 -4.20
CA LEU A 165 18.70 -17.84 -3.96
C LEU A 165 17.85 -19.10 -3.65
N PRO A 166 16.96 -19.07 -2.64
CA PRO A 166 15.77 -19.91 -2.67
C PRO A 166 15.02 -19.58 -3.95
N ALA A 167 14.48 -20.58 -4.65
CA ALA A 167 13.72 -20.38 -5.88
C ALA A 167 12.58 -19.37 -5.64
N VAL A 168 12.80 -18.15 -6.12
CA VAL A 168 11.83 -17.08 -6.26
C VAL A 168 11.39 -17.15 -7.71
N GLU A 169 10.33 -17.92 -7.98
CA GLU A 169 9.48 -17.57 -9.10
C GLU A 169 8.53 -16.46 -8.61
N ASP A 170 8.35 -15.47 -9.48
CA ASP A 170 7.60 -14.22 -9.35
C ASP A 170 8.24 -13.08 -8.55
N TRP A 171 7.94 -11.86 -9.00
CA TRP A 171 8.58 -10.55 -8.71
C TRP A 171 9.71 -10.12 -9.67
N VAL A 172 9.43 -10.18 -10.97
CA VAL A 172 9.96 -9.18 -11.94
C VAL A 172 8.79 -8.34 -12.46
N LEU A 173 8.64 -7.13 -11.91
CA LEU A 173 7.93 -6.03 -12.56
C LEU A 173 8.98 -5.07 -13.10
N ASP A 174 9.35 -5.25 -14.36
CA ASP A 174 9.50 -4.15 -15.34
C ASP A 174 10.06 -4.68 -16.66
N SER A 175 9.19 -5.31 -17.46
CA SER A 175 9.17 -5.23 -18.93
C SER A 175 8.01 -6.08 -19.49
N ILE A 176 6.77 -5.58 -19.38
CA ILE A 176 5.62 -6.17 -20.07
C ILE A 176 5.25 -5.28 -21.28
N PRO A 177 5.23 -5.83 -22.51
CA PRO A 177 4.73 -5.13 -23.70
C PRO A 177 3.25 -4.75 -23.52
N TYR A 178 2.84 -3.65 -24.16
CA TYR A 178 1.53 -3.00 -24.08
C TYR A 178 0.28 -3.89 -24.38
N SER A 179 0.42 -5.18 -24.66
CA SER A 179 -0.67 -6.08 -25.06
C SER A 179 -1.18 -7.07 -24.00
N VAL A 180 -0.66 -7.09 -22.77
CA VAL A 180 -1.23 -7.91 -21.67
C VAL A 180 -2.04 -7.04 -20.69
N LYS A 181 -3.12 -6.44 -21.18
CA LYS A 181 -4.20 -5.89 -20.33
C LYS A 181 -5.37 -6.86 -20.31
N LYS A 182 -5.38 -7.86 -19.42
CA LYS A 182 -6.67 -8.44 -18.97
C LYS A 182 -6.72 -9.29 -17.69
N HIS A 183 -5.67 -9.36 -16.85
CA HIS A 183 -5.81 -9.97 -15.53
C HIS A 183 -5.17 -9.08 -14.46
N VAL A 184 -5.89 -8.02 -14.08
CA VAL A 184 -5.67 -7.37 -12.78
C VAL A 184 -6.14 -8.39 -11.75
N GLN A 185 -5.23 -8.96 -10.95
CA GLN A 185 -5.66 -9.70 -9.75
C GLN A 185 -6.60 -8.78 -8.95
N GLN A 186 -7.83 -9.22 -8.75
CA GLN A 186 -8.72 -8.58 -7.80
C GLN A 186 -8.05 -8.64 -6.43
N GLY A 187 -7.92 -7.49 -5.74
CA GLY A 187 -7.27 -7.42 -4.44
C GLY A 187 -7.91 -8.41 -3.46
N ARG A 188 -7.09 -9.07 -2.63
CA ARG A 188 -7.49 -10.07 -1.61
C ARG A 188 -8.66 -9.61 -0.72
N TYR A 189 -8.82 -8.31 -0.52
CA TYR A 189 -9.83 -7.73 0.36
C TYR A 189 -10.83 -6.88 -0.42
N ARG A 190 -12.10 -7.00 -0.03
CA ARG A 190 -13.22 -6.24 -0.60
C ARG A 190 -13.36 -4.83 -0.02
N ALA A 191 -12.99 -4.65 1.25
CA ALA A 191 -13.09 -3.39 1.98
C ALA A 191 -12.10 -3.34 3.16
N VAL A 192 -11.80 -2.13 3.64
CA VAL A 192 -11.02 -1.92 4.87
C VAL A 192 -11.88 -1.19 5.91
N PHE A 193 -12.04 -1.78 7.09
CA PHE A 193 -12.68 -1.15 8.24
C PHE A 193 -11.63 -0.81 9.30
N SER A 194 -11.55 0.46 9.68
CA SER A 194 -10.51 0.94 10.60
C SER A 194 -11.10 1.48 11.89
N PHE A 195 -10.51 1.09 13.01
CA PHE A 195 -10.83 1.49 14.37
C PHE A 195 -9.53 1.95 15.02
N GLY A 196 -9.57 3.00 15.83
CA GLY A 196 -8.36 3.52 16.46
C GLY A 196 -8.51 4.97 16.90
N ASP A 197 -7.37 5.61 17.10
CA ASP A 197 -7.27 6.99 17.49
C ASP A 197 -6.76 7.89 16.34
N SER A 198 -6.07 8.97 16.68
CA SER A 198 -5.50 9.92 15.72
C SER A 198 -4.49 9.31 14.74
N LEU A 199 -3.90 8.15 15.05
CA LEU A 199 -2.92 7.48 14.19
C LEU A 199 -3.55 6.85 12.94
N VAL A 200 -4.87 6.66 12.95
CA VAL A 200 -5.63 6.12 11.83
C VAL A 200 -6.91 6.92 11.54
N ASP A 201 -7.18 8.05 12.21
CA ASP A 201 -8.38 8.88 12.00
C ASP A 201 -8.42 9.53 10.60
N ALA A 202 -9.46 9.20 9.82
CA ALA A 202 -9.68 9.74 8.48
C ALA A 202 -10.37 11.12 8.45
N GLY A 203 -10.60 11.75 9.61
CA GLY A 203 -11.25 13.06 9.74
C GLY A 203 -12.65 13.01 10.35
N ASN A 204 -12.94 12.07 11.26
CA ASN A 204 -14.28 11.94 11.85
C ASN A 204 -14.73 13.17 12.68
N LEU A 205 -13.80 14.01 13.13
CA LEU A 205 -14.11 15.23 13.87
C LEU A 205 -14.41 16.45 12.99
N VAL A 206 -14.19 16.37 11.67
CA VAL A 206 -14.38 17.51 10.75
C VAL A 206 -15.57 17.36 9.81
N THR A 207 -16.32 16.26 9.91
CA THR A 207 -17.45 15.95 8.99
C THR A 207 -18.62 16.92 9.11
N GLU A 208 -18.71 17.69 10.19
CA GLU A 208 -19.75 18.70 10.42
C GLU A 208 -19.17 20.12 10.53
N GLY A 209 -17.97 20.33 9.97
CA GLY A 209 -17.19 21.57 10.09
C GLY A 209 -15.96 21.38 10.99
N ILE A 210 -15.04 22.34 10.94
CA ILE A 210 -13.77 22.27 11.68
C ILE A 210 -13.97 22.85 13.08
N PRO A 211 -13.82 22.06 14.17
CA PRO A 211 -13.92 22.60 15.53
C PRO A 211 -12.76 23.54 15.88
N ASP A 212 -13.02 24.59 16.65
CA ASP A 212 -12.01 25.57 17.05
C ASP A 212 -10.87 25.00 17.91
N TYR A 213 -11.11 23.91 18.63
CA TYR A 213 -10.09 23.26 19.44
C TYR A 213 -9.18 22.31 18.63
N LEU A 214 -9.53 22.00 17.37
CA LEU A 214 -8.89 20.94 16.60
C LEU A 214 -7.76 21.51 15.73
N ALA A 215 -6.59 21.69 16.33
CA ALA A 215 -5.40 22.18 15.62
C ALA A 215 -4.98 21.28 14.43
N THR A 216 -5.24 19.97 14.51
CA THR A 216 -4.92 18.99 13.45
C THR A 216 -5.76 19.14 12.19
N ALA A 217 -6.80 19.97 12.22
CA ALA A 217 -7.63 20.32 11.08
C ALA A 217 -7.27 21.68 10.47
N ARG A 218 -6.11 22.25 10.80
CA ARG A 218 -5.61 23.53 10.28
C ARG A 218 -4.33 23.33 9.46
N PRO A 219 -3.96 24.26 8.55
CA PRO A 219 -2.64 24.21 7.93
C PRO A 219 -1.54 24.21 9.00
N PRO A 220 -0.45 23.44 8.82
CA PRO A 220 -0.01 22.76 7.60
C PRO A 220 -0.39 21.27 7.50
N TYR A 221 -1.37 20.76 8.25
CA TYR A 221 -1.80 19.37 8.12
C TYR A 221 -2.33 19.06 6.71
N GLY A 222 -2.04 17.87 6.20
CA GLY A 222 -2.46 17.43 4.86
C GLY A 222 -1.67 18.02 3.68
N GLN A 223 -0.66 18.86 3.92
CA GLN A 223 0.12 19.55 2.88
C GLN A 223 0.84 18.65 1.84
N THR A 224 1.19 17.40 2.16
CA THR A 224 2.00 16.57 1.23
C THR A 224 1.18 15.81 0.21
N TYR A 225 0.11 15.11 0.61
CA TYR A 225 -0.75 14.36 -0.33
C TYR A 225 -2.06 15.06 -0.68
N PHE A 226 -2.73 15.66 0.30
CA PHE A 226 -4.06 16.24 0.08
C PHE A 226 -4.00 17.70 -0.40
N GLY A 227 -2.95 18.44 0.00
CA GLY A 227 -2.81 19.87 -0.25
C GLY A 227 -3.66 20.75 0.67
N TYR A 228 -4.46 20.16 1.56
CA TYR A 228 -5.30 20.84 2.55
C TYR A 228 -5.56 19.93 3.77
N PRO A 229 -5.95 20.50 4.93
CA PRO A 229 -6.24 19.70 6.13
C PRO A 229 -7.51 18.86 5.95
N THR A 230 -7.40 17.55 6.17
CA THR A 230 -8.56 16.63 6.13
C THR A 230 -8.99 16.16 7.53
N GLY A 231 -8.40 16.69 8.60
CA GLY A 231 -8.53 16.15 9.96
C GLY A 231 -7.64 14.93 10.27
N ARG A 232 -6.83 14.45 9.31
CA ARG A 232 -5.78 13.46 9.56
C ARG A 232 -4.65 14.11 10.34
N CYS A 233 -4.16 13.44 11.38
CA CYS A 233 -3.09 13.94 12.23
C CYS A 233 -1.70 13.69 11.63
N SER A 234 -1.45 14.17 10.41
CA SER A 234 -0.17 14.07 9.70
C SER A 234 -0.02 15.19 8.66
N ASP A 235 1.16 15.33 8.06
CA ASP A 235 1.35 16.16 6.86
C ASP A 235 0.61 15.60 5.64
N GLY A 236 0.11 14.37 5.70
CA GLY A 236 -0.71 13.80 4.64
C GLY A 236 -1.38 12.48 5.05
N ARG A 237 -1.05 11.40 4.35
CA ARG A 237 -1.66 10.07 4.55
C ARG A 237 -1.20 9.37 5.84
N LEU A 238 -2.10 8.59 6.44
CA LEU A 238 -1.87 7.72 7.60
C LEU A 238 -1.58 6.28 7.17
N VAL A 239 -1.17 5.40 8.09
CA VAL A 239 -0.86 3.99 7.76
C VAL A 239 -1.99 3.29 7.02
N VAL A 240 -3.24 3.56 7.41
CA VAL A 240 -4.44 2.92 6.84
C VAL A 240 -4.71 3.37 5.40
N ASP A 241 -4.27 4.58 5.05
CA ASP A 241 -4.42 5.13 3.71
C ASP A 241 -3.48 4.47 2.70
N PHE A 242 -2.36 3.91 3.16
CA PHE A 242 -1.43 3.13 2.33
C PHE A 242 -1.85 1.68 2.16
N ILE A 243 -2.65 1.18 3.11
CA ILE A 243 -3.29 -0.13 3.01
C ILE A 243 -4.41 -0.08 1.96
N GLY A 244 -5.07 1.06 1.72
CA GLY A 244 -5.97 1.29 0.57
C GLY A 244 -5.28 1.76 -0.72
N LYS A 245 -5.77 1.39 -1.92
CA LYS A 245 -5.47 1.96 -3.24
C LYS A 245 -6.43 3.04 -3.74
N PHE A 246 -5.90 3.97 -4.51
CA PHE A 246 -6.69 4.86 -5.35
C PHE A 246 -7.01 4.20 -6.71
N ARG A 247 -8.30 4.07 -7.09
CA ARG A 247 -8.62 4.01 -8.53
C ARG A 247 -8.44 5.42 -9.07
N ARG A 248 -7.44 5.66 -9.93
CA ARG A 248 -7.51 6.80 -10.85
C ARG A 248 -8.81 6.65 -11.62
N PHE A 249 -9.69 7.65 -11.53
CA PHE A 249 -10.86 7.79 -12.40
C PHE A 249 -10.38 7.57 -13.85
N GLN A 250 -10.83 6.50 -14.48
CA GLN A 250 -10.85 6.46 -15.93
C GLN A 250 -11.94 7.44 -16.33
N VAL A 251 -11.54 8.65 -16.72
CA VAL A 251 -12.43 9.50 -17.52
C VAL A 251 -12.84 8.64 -18.71
N PRO A 252 -14.14 8.39 -18.93
CA PRO A 252 -14.59 7.54 -20.02
C PRO A 252 -13.96 8.00 -21.33
N LEU A 253 -13.48 7.07 -22.16
CA LEU A 253 -13.01 7.37 -23.52
C LEU A 253 -14.05 8.18 -24.32
N THR A 254 -15.32 8.12 -23.94
CA THR A 254 -16.41 8.92 -24.50
C THR A 254 -16.27 10.43 -24.25
N PHE A 255 -15.67 10.86 -23.14
CA PHE A 255 -15.41 12.28 -22.87
C PHE A 255 -14.35 12.84 -23.83
N PHE A 256 -13.26 12.09 -24.05
CA PHE A 256 -12.25 12.45 -25.05
C PHE A 256 -12.77 12.32 -26.49
N ALA A 257 -13.68 11.37 -26.76
CA ALA A 257 -14.36 11.27 -28.05
C ALA A 257 -15.29 12.48 -28.30
N CYS A 258 -15.95 12.99 -27.26
CA CYS A 258 -16.81 14.17 -27.33
C CYS A 258 -15.98 15.45 -27.60
N VAL A 259 -14.84 15.60 -26.93
CA VAL A 259 -13.91 16.71 -27.17
C VAL A 259 -13.26 16.63 -28.57
N ARG A 260 -12.94 15.41 -29.06
CA ARG A 260 -12.46 15.18 -30.43
C ARG A 260 -13.51 15.55 -31.49
N ALA A 261 -14.77 15.20 -31.26
CA ALA A 261 -15.87 15.53 -32.16
C ALA A 261 -16.17 17.04 -32.19
N PHE A 262 -15.99 17.73 -31.07
CA PHE A 262 -16.26 19.17 -30.95
C PHE A 262 -15.14 20.05 -31.52
N LEU A 263 -13.87 19.62 -31.40
CA LEU A 263 -12.70 20.41 -31.82
C LEU A 263 -12.12 20.02 -33.20
N GLY A 264 -12.57 18.93 -33.81
CA GLY A 264 -12.19 18.57 -35.18
C GLY A 264 -10.69 18.30 -35.42
N VAL A 265 -9.94 17.86 -34.39
CA VAL A 265 -8.48 17.62 -34.50
C VAL A 265 -8.14 16.13 -34.39
N ALA A 266 -7.39 15.61 -35.36
CA ALA A 266 -7.03 14.18 -35.45
C ALA A 266 -5.98 13.73 -34.41
N SER A 267 -5.23 14.65 -33.80
CA SER A 267 -4.36 14.36 -32.66
C SER A 267 -4.14 15.60 -31.80
N VAL A 268 -4.22 15.45 -30.48
CA VAL A 268 -3.63 16.42 -29.53
C VAL A 268 -2.21 15.93 -29.24
N ARG A 269 -1.20 16.68 -29.68
CA ARG A 269 0.18 16.50 -29.18
C ARG A 269 0.25 17.05 -27.76
N THR A 270 0.72 16.25 -26.82
CA THR A 270 1.23 16.75 -25.55
C THR A 270 2.74 16.93 -25.69
N GLU A 271 3.17 18.04 -26.27
CA GLU A 271 4.52 18.55 -26.08
C GLU A 271 4.50 19.38 -24.80
N PHE A 272 5.13 18.88 -23.74
CA PHE A 272 5.58 19.70 -22.61
C PHE A 272 7.09 19.79 -22.75
N ASP A 273 7.55 21.00 -23.08
CA ASP A 273 8.93 21.39 -23.21
C ASP A 273 9.70 21.18 -21.89
N GLY A 274 10.88 20.61 -22.02
CA GLY A 274 11.76 20.24 -20.93
C GLY A 274 12.72 21.37 -20.60
N SER A 275 12.29 22.33 -19.79
CA SER A 275 13.18 23.18 -19.00
C SER A 275 12.40 23.87 -17.89
N ASP A 276 12.21 23.18 -16.77
CA ASP A 276 12.27 23.72 -15.40
C ASP A 276 11.72 22.71 -14.39
N SER A 277 12.34 22.68 -13.21
CA SER A 277 11.91 22.01 -11.97
C SER A 277 12.10 20.48 -11.84
N PHE A 278 13.25 20.12 -11.28
CA PHE A 278 13.40 19.34 -10.04
C PHE A 278 12.26 18.35 -9.69
N TRP A 279 12.40 17.09 -10.10
CA TRP A 279 11.75 15.95 -9.43
C TRP A 279 12.61 14.70 -9.53
N PRO A 280 12.91 14.04 -8.40
CA PRO A 280 13.01 12.59 -8.46
C PRO A 280 12.28 11.93 -7.29
N SER A 281 11.24 11.15 -7.60
CA SER A 281 10.91 9.82 -7.01
C SER A 281 9.56 9.32 -7.56
N PRO A 282 9.36 8.01 -7.81
CA PRO A 282 8.09 7.49 -8.31
C PRO A 282 6.94 7.75 -7.32
N PRO A 283 5.68 7.92 -7.79
CA PRO A 283 4.56 8.20 -6.92
C PRO A 283 4.32 7.03 -5.95
N ALA A 284 4.21 7.38 -4.68
CA ALA A 284 3.91 6.53 -3.54
C ALA A 284 3.06 5.28 -3.87
N ALA A 285 3.62 4.12 -3.56
CA ALA A 285 2.97 2.84 -3.81
C ALA A 285 1.72 2.66 -2.93
N GLN A 286 0.69 2.06 -3.55
CA GLN A 286 -0.68 1.86 -3.07
C GLN A 286 -1.05 0.42 -3.39
N GLU A 287 -1.25 -0.43 -2.38
CA GLU A 287 -1.01 -1.87 -2.57
C GLU A 287 -2.29 -2.74 -2.70
N LEU A 288 -3.38 -2.51 -1.96
CA LEU A 288 -4.52 -3.48 -1.92
C LEU A 288 -5.65 -3.30 -2.94
N GLY A 289 -5.69 -2.22 -3.70
CA GLY A 289 -6.76 -2.03 -4.69
C GLY A 289 -8.03 -1.25 -4.24
N LEU A 290 -8.11 -0.77 -2.98
CA LEU A 290 -9.31 -0.17 -2.34
C LEU A 290 -9.23 1.34 -2.00
N PRO A 291 -10.23 2.20 -2.25
CA PRO A 291 -10.13 3.65 -1.95
C PRO A 291 -9.74 3.96 -0.49
N LEU A 292 -9.26 5.19 -0.25
CA LEU A 292 -9.06 5.69 1.12
C LEU A 292 -10.35 5.50 1.93
N PRO A 293 -10.33 4.81 3.08
CA PRO A 293 -11.53 4.61 3.87
C PRO A 293 -12.10 5.97 4.32
N PRO A 294 -13.35 6.31 3.94
CA PRO A 294 -13.95 7.58 4.34
C PRO A 294 -14.25 7.57 5.85
N PRO A 295 -14.27 8.75 6.50
CA PRO A 295 -14.70 8.86 7.89
C PRO A 295 -16.16 8.37 8.02
N SER A 296 -16.42 7.48 8.98
CA SER A 296 -17.73 6.84 9.18
C SER A 296 -18.84 7.84 9.49
N LYS A 297 -18.49 9.05 9.95
CA LYS A 297 -19.44 10.14 10.24
C LYS A 297 -19.78 11.00 9.02
N ALA A 298 -19.21 10.74 7.85
CA ALA A 298 -19.54 11.49 6.63
C ALA A 298 -20.95 11.14 6.14
N LYS A 299 -21.78 12.18 5.91
CA LYS A 299 -23.19 12.02 5.48
C LYS A 299 -23.34 11.65 4.00
N ASN A 300 -22.35 11.98 3.16
CA ASN A 300 -22.41 11.81 1.70
C ASN A 300 -21.37 10.81 1.16
N ALA A 301 -20.94 9.84 1.98
CA ALA A 301 -19.97 8.83 1.59
C ALA A 301 -20.63 7.47 1.35
N SER A 302 -20.07 6.70 0.40
CA SER A 302 -20.36 5.26 0.30
C SER A 302 -19.37 4.49 1.15
N PHE A 303 -19.86 3.47 1.86
CA PHE A 303 -19.08 2.65 2.79
C PHE A 303 -18.90 1.20 2.29
N GLU A 304 -19.34 0.88 1.06
CA GLU A 304 -19.24 -0.46 0.48
C GLU A 304 -17.80 -0.99 0.37
N GLN A 305 -16.84 -0.07 0.27
CA GLN A 305 -15.41 -0.38 0.15
C GLN A 305 -14.63 -0.09 1.44
N GLY A 306 -15.34 0.17 2.54
CA GLY A 306 -14.75 0.38 3.86
C GLY A 306 -15.26 1.64 4.54
N ALA A 307 -14.95 1.74 5.83
CA ALA A 307 -15.24 2.90 6.66
C ALA A 307 -14.16 3.04 7.73
N ASN A 308 -13.85 4.29 8.07
CA ASN A 308 -12.93 4.61 9.14
C ASN A 308 -13.72 5.12 10.35
N PHE A 309 -13.75 4.35 11.43
CA PHE A 309 -14.41 4.69 12.70
C PHE A 309 -13.47 5.32 13.72
N ALA A 310 -12.18 5.42 13.39
CA ALA A 310 -11.18 5.97 14.30
C ALA A 310 -11.45 7.45 14.58
N ILE A 311 -11.14 7.89 15.79
CA ILE A 311 -11.37 9.28 16.19
C ILE A 311 -10.23 9.77 17.08
N THR A 312 -9.72 10.96 16.77
CA THR A 312 -8.59 11.57 17.48
C THR A 312 -8.84 11.61 19.00
N GLY A 313 -7.91 11.05 19.79
CA GLY A 313 -8.02 10.96 21.25
C GLY A 313 -8.81 9.76 21.77
N ALA A 314 -9.22 8.83 20.90
CA ALA A 314 -9.88 7.59 21.29
C ALA A 314 -9.02 6.75 22.25
N THR A 315 -9.71 6.01 23.12
CA THR A 315 -9.13 5.13 24.13
C THR A 315 -9.61 3.71 23.94
N ALA A 316 -8.87 2.71 24.44
CA ALA A 316 -9.38 1.35 24.52
C ALA A 316 -10.53 1.27 25.54
N LEU A 317 -10.38 1.98 26.66
CA LEU A 317 -11.32 2.00 27.78
C LEU A 317 -12.41 3.06 27.61
N ASP A 318 -13.59 2.83 28.16
CA ASP A 318 -14.69 3.80 28.12
C ASP A 318 -14.38 5.05 28.97
N THR A 319 -14.84 6.23 28.56
CA THR A 319 -14.62 7.51 29.29
C THR A 319 -15.00 7.44 30.77
N ASP A 320 -16.04 6.69 31.10
CA ASP A 320 -16.48 6.47 32.48
C ASP A 320 -15.42 5.81 33.36
N PHE A 321 -14.54 4.98 32.80
CA PHE A 321 -13.41 4.38 33.50
C PHE A 321 -12.47 5.46 34.06
N PHE A 322 -12.19 6.49 33.26
CA PHE A 322 -11.32 7.62 33.61
C PHE A 322 -12.01 8.62 34.53
N ARG A 323 -13.29 8.94 34.26
CA ARG A 323 -14.09 9.84 35.11
C ARG A 323 -14.15 9.36 36.55
N LYS A 324 -14.40 8.06 36.76
CA LYS A 324 -14.43 7.43 38.10
C LYS A 324 -13.09 7.46 38.84
N ARG A 325 -11.98 7.75 38.14
CA ARG A 325 -10.62 7.85 38.68
C ARG A 325 -10.11 9.29 38.76
N GLY A 326 -10.98 10.28 38.54
CA GLY A 326 -10.59 11.69 38.54
C GLY A 326 -9.73 12.11 37.33
N LEU A 327 -9.73 11.33 36.26
CA LEU A 327 -8.97 11.58 35.03
C LEU A 327 -9.83 12.13 33.88
N GLY A 328 -11.11 12.42 34.15
CA GLY A 328 -12.07 12.84 33.12
C GLY A 328 -11.67 14.12 32.36
N SER A 329 -10.93 15.03 32.99
CA SER A 329 -10.46 16.27 32.34
C SER A 329 -9.35 16.04 31.31
N THR A 330 -8.65 14.89 31.35
CA THR A 330 -7.57 14.55 30.41
C THR A 330 -8.04 13.73 29.22
N VAL A 331 -9.26 13.19 29.28
CA VAL A 331 -9.89 12.42 28.19
C VAL A 331 -11.04 13.25 27.64
N TRP A 332 -10.79 13.94 26.54
CA TRP A 332 -11.73 14.89 25.94
C TRP A 332 -12.64 14.26 24.87
N ASN A 333 -12.42 12.99 24.51
CA ASN A 333 -13.18 12.27 23.49
C ASN A 333 -13.84 11.00 24.08
N SER A 334 -15.10 10.73 23.72
CA SER A 334 -15.88 9.56 24.15
C SER A 334 -15.94 8.39 23.16
N GLY A 335 -15.23 8.49 22.04
CA GLY A 335 -15.13 7.45 21.02
C GLY A 335 -14.17 6.31 21.38
N SER A 336 -14.40 5.63 22.50
CA SER A 336 -13.63 4.43 22.88
C SER A 336 -13.75 3.33 21.80
N LEU A 337 -12.88 2.32 21.84
CA LEU A 337 -12.98 1.13 20.95
C LEU A 337 -14.39 0.54 20.95
N ARG A 338 -15.03 0.43 22.12
CA ARG A 338 -16.40 -0.07 22.24
C ARG A 338 -17.40 0.83 21.51
N THR A 339 -17.28 2.14 21.67
CA THR A 339 -18.12 3.11 20.96
C THR A 339 -17.93 3.01 19.44
N GLN A 340 -16.69 2.84 18.97
CA GLN A 340 -16.41 2.69 17.54
C GLN A 340 -16.98 1.39 16.96
N ILE A 341 -16.93 0.29 17.71
CA ILE A 341 -17.60 -0.96 17.34
C ILE A 341 -19.12 -0.76 17.29
N GLN A 342 -19.69 0.05 18.20
CA GLN A 342 -21.11 0.39 18.11
C GLN A 342 -21.42 1.18 16.83
N TRP A 343 -20.58 2.13 16.43
CA TRP A 343 -20.76 2.84 15.16
C TRP A 343 -20.70 1.90 13.94
N LEU A 344 -19.85 0.87 13.96
CA LEU A 344 -19.89 -0.19 12.94
C LEU A 344 -21.24 -0.89 12.93
N ARG A 345 -21.77 -1.26 14.11
CA ARG A 345 -23.09 -1.93 14.22
C ARG A 345 -24.22 -1.05 13.71
N ASP A 346 -24.14 0.26 13.96
CA ASP A 346 -25.12 1.23 13.49
C ASP A 346 -25.04 1.41 11.96
N LEU A 347 -23.84 1.32 11.38
CA LEU A 347 -23.61 1.36 9.92
C LEU A 347 -23.92 0.03 9.21
N LYS A 348 -23.84 -1.09 9.94
CA LYS A 348 -24.00 -2.45 9.41
C LYS A 348 -25.26 -2.65 8.55
N PRO A 349 -26.46 -2.13 8.91
CA PRO A 349 -27.66 -2.29 8.09
C PRO A 349 -27.55 -1.68 6.70
N SER A 350 -26.80 -0.58 6.52
CA SER A 350 -26.64 0.05 5.19
C SER A 350 -25.57 -0.63 4.32
N LEU A 351 -24.67 -1.41 4.93
CA LEU A 351 -23.64 -2.18 4.21
C LEU A 351 -24.19 -3.51 3.68
N CYS A 352 -25.16 -4.07 4.38
CA CYS A 352 -25.61 -5.44 4.22
C CYS A 352 -27.12 -5.48 3.95
N SER A 353 -27.53 -5.00 2.76
CA SER A 353 -28.92 -4.96 2.30
C SER A 353 -29.50 -6.35 2.00
N SER A 354 -29.69 -7.19 3.02
CA SER A 354 -30.62 -8.33 2.94
C SER A 354 -31.03 -8.80 4.33
N ALA A 355 -32.30 -9.14 4.50
CA ALA A 355 -32.95 -9.50 5.76
C ALA A 355 -32.40 -10.72 6.52
N GLN A 356 -31.31 -11.36 6.05
CA GLN A 356 -30.61 -12.42 6.77
C GLN A 356 -29.18 -11.99 7.11
N GLY A 357 -28.91 -11.69 8.40
CA GLY A 357 -27.61 -11.25 8.91
C GLY A 357 -26.40 -12.14 8.58
N THR A 358 -26.62 -13.36 8.07
CA THR A 358 -25.61 -14.27 7.51
C THR A 358 -24.81 -13.63 6.38
N ARG A 359 -25.45 -12.89 5.47
CA ARG A 359 -24.75 -12.21 4.36
C ARG A 359 -23.75 -11.15 4.82
N CYS A 360 -23.98 -10.56 6.00
CA CYS A 360 -23.08 -9.53 6.51
C CYS A 360 -21.81 -10.13 7.12
N LYS A 361 -21.92 -11.32 7.74
CA LYS A 361 -20.74 -12.07 8.19
C LYS A 361 -19.89 -12.53 7.02
N GLU A 362 -20.52 -12.95 5.91
CA GLU A 362 -19.81 -13.28 4.66
C GLU A 362 -19.10 -12.06 4.07
N PHE A 363 -19.77 -10.91 4.03
CA PHE A 363 -19.15 -9.65 3.59
C PHE A 363 -17.92 -9.29 4.43
N PHE A 364 -18.06 -9.25 5.77
CA PHE A 364 -16.95 -8.91 6.66
C PHE A 364 -15.84 -9.96 6.70
N ALA A 365 -16.11 -11.21 6.31
CA ALA A 365 -15.10 -12.24 6.15
C ALA A 365 -14.15 -11.97 4.97
N GLU A 366 -14.56 -11.16 3.99
CA GLU A 366 -13.75 -10.71 2.85
C GLU A 366 -13.09 -9.34 3.09
N CYS A 367 -13.24 -8.76 4.28
CA CYS A 367 -12.71 -7.44 4.63
C CYS A 367 -11.48 -7.52 5.53
N LEU A 368 -10.65 -6.48 5.46
CA LEU A 368 -9.55 -6.26 6.38
C LEU A 368 -9.99 -5.30 7.50
N PHE A 369 -9.78 -5.70 8.74
CA PHE A 369 -10.03 -4.86 9.90
C PHE A 369 -8.70 -4.35 10.47
N VAL A 370 -8.56 -3.04 10.67
CA VAL A 370 -7.43 -2.43 11.39
C VAL A 370 -7.96 -1.97 12.74
N VAL A 371 -7.46 -2.55 13.84
CA VAL A 371 -7.98 -2.37 15.20
C VAL A 371 -6.96 -1.69 16.08
N GLY A 372 -6.65 -0.43 15.77
CA GLY A 372 -5.77 0.42 16.54
C GLY A 372 -4.94 1.40 15.71
N GLU A 373 -4.07 2.15 16.35
CA GLU A 373 -3.57 1.91 17.72
C GLU A 373 -4.58 2.25 18.84
N PHE A 374 -4.51 1.49 19.94
CA PHE A 374 -5.26 1.71 21.18
C PHE A 374 -4.35 1.47 22.39
N GLY A 375 -4.41 2.37 23.37
CA GLY A 375 -3.57 2.36 24.56
C GLY A 375 -2.80 3.66 24.77
N GLY A 376 -2.31 4.29 23.70
CA GLY A 376 -1.59 5.57 23.77
C GLY A 376 -2.33 6.63 24.60
N ASN A 377 -3.59 6.91 24.25
CA ASN A 377 -4.41 7.88 24.98
C ASN A 377 -4.81 7.39 26.39
N ASP A 378 -5.00 6.08 26.58
CA ASP A 378 -5.32 5.51 27.89
C ASP A 378 -4.19 5.75 28.90
N TYR A 379 -2.94 5.67 28.45
CA TYR A 379 -1.76 5.94 29.27
C TYR A 379 -1.43 7.42 29.37
N ASN A 380 -1.67 8.21 28.31
CA ASN A 380 -1.51 9.65 28.33
C ASN A 380 -2.45 10.31 29.36
N ALA A 381 -3.65 9.77 29.62
CA ALA A 381 -4.59 10.32 30.58
C ALA A 381 -3.99 10.52 32.00
N PRO A 382 -3.50 9.48 32.70
CA PRO A 382 -2.82 9.67 33.98
C PRO A 382 -1.48 10.41 33.85
N LEU A 383 -0.70 10.15 32.78
CA LEU A 383 0.64 10.74 32.62
C LEU A 383 0.60 12.25 32.44
N PHE A 384 -0.32 12.75 31.61
CA PHE A 384 -0.50 14.19 31.36
C PHE A 384 -1.31 14.88 32.48
N ALA A 385 -2.00 14.11 33.33
CA ALA A 385 -2.51 14.58 34.63
C ALA A 385 -1.40 14.70 35.71
N GLY A 386 -0.13 14.46 35.37
CA GLY A 386 1.00 14.53 36.29
C GLY A 386 1.08 13.35 37.26
N LYS A 387 0.40 12.23 36.99
CA LYS A 387 0.51 11.02 37.82
C LYS A 387 1.80 10.26 37.53
N ASP A 388 2.26 9.49 38.51
CA ASP A 388 3.43 8.63 38.39
C ASP A 388 3.23 7.54 37.31
N LEU A 389 4.30 7.15 36.63
CA LEU A 389 4.28 6.10 35.59
C LEU A 389 3.69 4.77 36.11
N ARG A 390 3.82 4.47 37.41
CA ARG A 390 3.20 3.31 38.06
C ARG A 390 1.67 3.32 37.97
N GLU A 391 1.03 4.48 37.95
CA GLU A 391 -0.42 4.57 37.75
C GLU A 391 -0.80 4.16 36.32
N ALA A 392 -0.01 4.56 35.31
CA ALA A 392 -0.21 4.10 33.95
C ALA A 392 0.02 2.57 33.81
N TYR A 393 0.97 1.99 34.55
CA TYR A 393 1.19 0.53 34.55
C TYR A 393 -0.05 -0.22 35.07
N LYS A 394 -0.75 0.31 36.08
CA LYS A 394 -1.99 -0.28 36.61
C LYS A 394 -3.11 -0.35 35.56
N LEU A 395 -3.09 0.53 34.55
CA LEU A 395 -4.08 0.51 33.47
C LEU A 395 -3.79 -0.57 32.42
N MET A 396 -2.54 -1.04 32.27
CA MET A 396 -2.16 -1.97 31.20
C MET A 396 -3.04 -3.22 31.12
N PRO A 397 -3.33 -3.96 32.22
CA PRO A 397 -4.18 -5.15 32.13
C PRO A 397 -5.60 -4.86 31.67
N HIS A 398 -6.13 -3.68 32.00
CA HIS A 398 -7.46 -3.24 31.57
C HIS A 398 -7.47 -2.88 30.09
N VAL A 399 -6.46 -2.14 29.62
CA VAL A 399 -6.31 -1.77 28.20
C VAL A 399 -6.15 -3.02 27.33
N ILE A 400 -5.25 -3.94 27.68
CA ILE A 400 -5.03 -5.17 26.92
C ILE A 400 -6.30 -6.03 26.88
N ARG A 401 -7.06 -6.07 27.97
CA ARG A 401 -8.36 -6.75 28.00
C ARG A 401 -9.37 -6.08 27.08
N ALA A 402 -9.51 -4.76 27.13
CA ALA A 402 -10.43 -4.02 26.28
C ALA A 402 -10.12 -4.20 24.77
N ILE A 403 -8.84 -4.18 24.39
CA ILE A 403 -8.42 -4.48 23.02
C ILE A 403 -8.79 -5.92 22.64
N SER A 404 -8.51 -6.88 23.53
CA SER A 404 -8.84 -8.30 23.30
C SER A 404 -10.36 -8.49 23.11
N ASP A 405 -11.17 -7.93 24.01
CA ASP A 405 -12.63 -7.99 23.96
C ASP A 405 -13.19 -7.31 22.70
N GLY A 406 -12.57 -6.21 22.25
CA GLY A 406 -12.93 -5.54 21.00
C GLY A 406 -12.62 -6.38 19.76
N VAL A 407 -11.46 -7.05 19.74
CA VAL A 407 -11.11 -8.01 18.67
C VAL A 407 -12.10 -9.17 18.64
N GLU A 408 -12.46 -9.75 19.80
CA GLU A 408 -13.47 -10.82 19.87
C GLU A 408 -14.85 -10.36 19.38
N GLN A 409 -15.25 -9.12 19.73
CA GLN A 409 -16.50 -8.54 19.24
C GLN A 409 -16.50 -8.40 17.72
N LEU A 410 -15.41 -7.90 17.13
CA LEU A 410 -15.31 -7.77 15.66
C LEU A 410 -15.32 -9.13 14.97
N ILE A 411 -14.67 -10.15 15.54
CA ILE A 411 -14.76 -11.53 15.05
C ILE A 411 -16.22 -12.03 15.12
N ALA A 412 -16.94 -11.73 16.20
CA ALA A 412 -18.36 -12.08 16.33
C ALA A 412 -19.25 -11.37 15.29
N GLU A 413 -18.87 -10.16 14.86
CA GLU A 413 -19.52 -9.45 13.75
C GLU A 413 -19.25 -10.08 12.38
N GLY A 414 -18.17 -10.86 12.22
CA GLY A 414 -17.80 -11.57 11.00
C GLY A 414 -16.37 -11.33 10.51
N ALA A 415 -15.56 -10.51 11.21
CA ALA A 415 -14.19 -10.23 10.81
C ALA A 415 -13.33 -11.50 10.83
N LYS A 416 -12.62 -11.77 9.73
CA LYS A 416 -11.66 -12.88 9.64
C LYS A 416 -10.21 -12.44 9.52
N ASP A 417 -9.91 -11.27 8.98
CA ASP A 417 -8.55 -10.74 8.89
C ASP A 417 -8.47 -9.42 9.68
N LEU A 418 -7.67 -9.42 10.74
CA LEU A 418 -7.55 -8.28 11.65
C LEU A 418 -6.07 -7.92 11.89
N ILE A 419 -5.69 -6.66 11.68
CA ILE A 419 -4.40 -6.11 12.11
C ILE A 419 -4.64 -5.42 13.45
N VAL A 420 -3.91 -5.84 14.48
CA VAL A 420 -3.97 -5.29 15.83
C VAL A 420 -2.59 -4.71 16.17
N PRO A 421 -2.38 -3.40 15.95
CA PRO A 421 -1.09 -2.79 16.20
C PRO A 421 -0.84 -2.55 17.68
N GLY A 422 0.45 -2.61 18.07
CA GLY A 422 0.90 -2.18 19.39
C GLY A 422 1.17 -0.69 19.50
N VAL A 423 1.49 -0.21 20.70
CA VAL A 423 1.86 1.19 20.97
C VAL A 423 3.24 1.56 20.41
N MET A 424 3.40 2.84 20.07
CA MET A 424 4.67 3.44 19.63
C MET A 424 5.70 3.55 20.79
N PRO A 425 7.01 3.76 20.52
CA PRO A 425 8.00 3.96 21.57
C PRO A 425 7.87 5.38 22.15
N SER A 426 6.96 5.56 23.10
CA SER A 426 6.52 6.88 23.58
C SER A 426 7.66 7.75 24.09
N GLY A 427 8.69 7.15 24.69
CA GLY A 427 9.88 7.87 25.17
C GLY A 427 10.73 8.51 24.08
N CYS A 428 10.48 8.18 22.81
CA CYS A 428 11.11 8.83 21.67
C CYS A 428 10.33 10.03 21.12
N PHE A 429 9.10 10.29 21.57
CA PHE A 429 8.30 11.37 21.00
C PHE A 429 8.65 12.71 21.63
N PRO A 430 8.77 13.79 20.83
CA PRO A 430 9.03 15.14 21.32
C PRO A 430 8.14 15.61 22.47
N VAL A 431 6.86 15.21 22.51
CA VAL A 431 5.96 15.52 23.63
C VAL A 431 6.49 14.97 24.96
N TYR A 432 6.92 13.71 25.00
CA TYR A 432 7.47 13.08 26.20
C TYR A 432 8.82 13.67 26.58
N LEU A 433 9.70 13.87 25.59
CA LEU A 433 11.02 14.44 25.81
C LEU A 433 10.98 15.89 26.30
N THR A 434 9.92 16.62 25.96
CA THR A 434 9.70 18.00 26.43
C THR A 434 9.05 18.05 27.81
N MET A 435 8.13 17.11 28.10
CA MET A 435 7.40 17.07 29.36
C MET A 435 8.19 16.47 30.52
N TYR A 436 9.10 15.52 30.24
CA TYR A 436 9.81 14.77 31.27
C TYR A 436 11.31 15.01 31.20
N ALA A 437 11.84 15.66 32.24
CA ALA A 437 13.27 15.85 32.42
C ALA A 437 13.89 14.67 33.18
N ASP A 438 14.39 13.66 32.45
CA ASP A 438 15.21 12.61 33.04
C ASP A 438 16.69 13.02 33.03
N PRO A 439 17.53 12.51 33.96
CA PRO A 439 18.97 12.66 33.85
C PRO A 439 19.51 11.95 32.61
N LYS A 440 20.76 12.24 32.20
CA LYS A 440 21.34 11.71 30.96
C LYS A 440 21.33 10.18 30.90
N GLU A 441 21.52 9.52 32.04
CA GLU A 441 21.52 8.07 32.20
C GLU A 441 20.13 7.46 31.93
N GLY A 442 19.07 8.23 32.14
CA GLY A 442 17.68 7.87 31.83
C GLY A 442 17.39 7.84 30.33
N HIS A 443 18.29 8.39 29.51
CA HIS A 443 18.17 8.42 28.06
C HIS A 443 18.97 7.29 27.41
N GLY A 444 18.46 6.76 26.28
CA GLY A 444 19.20 5.83 25.44
C GLY A 444 20.41 6.53 24.82
N SER A 445 21.62 6.01 25.02
CA SER A 445 22.86 6.65 24.56
C SER A 445 22.92 6.87 23.05
N ARG A 446 22.30 5.97 22.26
CA ARG A 446 22.24 6.06 20.80
C ARG A 446 20.98 6.75 20.27
N THR A 447 19.86 6.65 21.00
CA THR A 447 18.56 7.11 20.50
C THR A 447 18.16 8.48 21.04
N GLY A 448 18.70 8.89 22.18
CA GLY A 448 18.24 10.06 22.91
C GLY A 448 16.82 9.92 23.48
N CYS A 449 16.22 8.73 23.46
CA CYS A 449 14.86 8.51 23.96
C CYS A 449 14.85 8.18 25.47
N LEU A 450 13.76 8.51 26.15
CA LEU A 450 13.54 8.16 27.56
C LEU A 450 13.34 6.65 27.73
N LYS A 451 14.29 5.98 28.41
CA LYS A 451 14.29 4.52 28.59
C LYS A 451 13.04 4.02 29.31
N ARG A 452 12.59 4.72 30.35
CA ARG A 452 11.45 4.28 31.18
C ARG A 452 10.13 4.23 30.40
N PHE A 453 9.89 5.20 29.52
CA PHE A 453 8.69 5.23 28.68
C PHE A 453 8.78 4.26 27.50
N ASN A 454 9.96 4.07 26.92
CA ASN A 454 10.14 3.02 25.90
C ASN A 454 9.99 1.62 26.49
N THR A 455 10.48 1.39 27.72
CA THR A 455 10.27 0.13 28.46
C THR A 455 8.78 -0.10 28.72
N PHE A 456 8.06 0.94 29.13
CA PHE A 456 6.61 0.91 29.31
C PHE A 456 5.88 0.48 28.03
N SER A 457 6.16 1.14 26.89
CA SER A 457 5.59 0.79 25.60
C SER A 457 5.95 -0.65 25.18
N TRP A 458 7.18 -1.08 25.44
CA TRP A 458 7.62 -2.45 25.18
C TRP A 458 6.87 -3.47 26.03
N VAL A 459 6.63 -3.20 27.33
CA VAL A 459 5.83 -4.07 28.21
C VAL A 459 4.40 -4.21 27.69
N HIS A 460 3.75 -3.11 27.32
CA HIS A 460 2.42 -3.16 26.68
C HIS A 460 2.46 -4.08 25.46
N ASN A 461 3.41 -3.86 24.54
CA ASN A 461 3.51 -4.62 23.30
C ASN A 461 3.75 -6.11 23.54
N ALA A 462 4.56 -6.47 24.54
CA ALA A 462 4.76 -7.85 24.96
C ALA A 462 3.47 -8.49 25.54
N MET A 463 2.72 -7.74 26.35
CA MET A 463 1.42 -8.18 26.88
C MET A 463 0.38 -8.36 25.77
N LEU A 464 0.32 -7.42 24.82
CA LEU A 464 -0.58 -7.49 23.67
C LEU A 464 -0.25 -8.73 22.82
N LYS A 465 1.01 -8.93 22.42
CA LYS A 465 1.43 -10.13 21.66
C LYS A 465 1.01 -11.43 22.35
N ARG A 466 1.18 -11.53 23.68
CA ARG A 466 0.73 -12.70 24.46
C ARG A 466 -0.79 -12.85 24.44
N ALA A 467 -1.56 -11.77 24.50
CA ALA A 467 -3.01 -11.81 24.38
C ALA A 467 -3.45 -12.24 22.98
N LEU A 468 -2.79 -11.74 21.92
CA LEU A 468 -3.07 -12.14 20.54
C LEU A 468 -2.80 -13.63 20.30
N VAL A 469 -1.75 -14.22 20.91
CA VAL A 469 -1.53 -15.68 20.87
C VAL A 469 -2.71 -16.45 21.43
N LYS A 470 -3.28 -16.00 22.57
CA LYS A 470 -4.46 -16.63 23.17
C LYS A 470 -5.70 -16.47 22.29
N LEU A 471 -5.88 -15.28 21.68
CA LEU A 471 -7.00 -15.02 20.78
C LEU A 471 -6.93 -15.87 19.51
N ARG A 472 -5.74 -16.04 18.91
CA ARG A 472 -5.52 -16.93 17.76
C ARG A 472 -5.89 -18.38 18.07
N ALA A 473 -5.51 -18.86 19.27
CA ALA A 473 -5.88 -20.20 19.72
C ALA A 473 -7.40 -20.36 19.94
N LYS A 474 -8.06 -19.31 20.45
CA LYS A 474 -9.52 -19.29 20.69
C LYS A 474 -10.33 -19.15 19.39
N HIS A 475 -9.77 -18.47 18.39
CA HIS A 475 -10.45 -18.13 17.13
C HIS A 475 -9.64 -18.62 15.91
N PRO A 476 -9.52 -19.95 15.70
CA PRO A 476 -8.72 -20.50 14.61
C PRO A 476 -9.22 -20.11 13.20
N GLY A 477 -10.49 -19.68 13.09
CA GLY A 477 -11.07 -19.17 11.84
C GLY A 477 -10.75 -17.70 11.53
N ALA A 478 -10.01 -17.01 12.40
CA ALA A 478 -9.60 -15.62 12.22
C ALA A 478 -8.08 -15.48 12.17
N ARG A 479 -7.57 -14.81 11.13
CA ARG A 479 -6.19 -14.36 11.01
C ARG A 479 -6.01 -13.04 11.74
N ILE A 480 -5.45 -13.12 12.94
CA ILE A 480 -5.13 -11.95 13.78
C ILE A 480 -3.64 -11.65 13.61
N ILE A 481 -3.30 -10.47 13.12
CA ILE A 481 -1.94 -10.03 12.75
C ILE A 481 -1.49 -8.95 13.74
N TYR A 482 -0.28 -9.06 14.28
CA TYR A 482 0.30 -7.99 15.09
C TYR A 482 0.99 -6.97 14.18
N GLY A 483 0.59 -5.69 14.26
CA GLY A 483 1.25 -4.58 13.58
C GLY A 483 2.29 -3.91 14.49
N ASP A 484 3.56 -3.87 14.07
CA ASP A 484 4.64 -3.26 14.83
C ASP A 484 4.86 -1.80 14.43
N TYR A 485 4.52 -0.88 15.34
CA TYR A 485 4.95 0.53 15.25
C TYR A 485 6.29 0.78 15.95
N PHE A 486 6.62 -0.01 16.97
CA PHE A 486 7.75 0.23 17.85
C PHE A 486 9.09 0.08 17.13
N THR A 487 9.29 -1.06 16.49
CA THR A 487 10.54 -1.40 15.80
C THR A 487 10.89 -0.41 14.68
N PRO A 488 9.99 -0.08 13.72
CA PRO A 488 10.33 0.85 12.66
C PRO A 488 10.71 2.24 13.18
N ILE A 489 10.00 2.78 14.18
CA ILE A 489 10.33 4.09 14.74
C ILE A 489 11.72 4.09 15.38
N ILE A 490 12.08 3.04 16.12
CA ILE A 490 13.45 2.89 16.63
C ILE A 490 14.47 2.80 15.48
N GLN A 491 14.15 2.12 14.38
CA GLN A 491 15.01 2.06 13.20
C GLN A 491 15.16 3.42 12.48
N PHE A 492 14.10 4.23 12.43
CA PHE A 492 14.16 5.60 11.89
C PHE A 492 15.16 6.46 12.65
N ILE A 493 15.24 6.27 13.98
CA ILE A 493 16.17 7.01 14.85
C ILE A 493 17.59 6.46 14.76
N LEU A 494 17.76 5.13 14.73
CA LEU A 494 19.08 4.50 14.73
C LEU A 494 19.75 4.44 13.35
N GLN A 495 18.95 4.43 12.27
CA GLN A 495 19.41 4.30 10.89
C GLN A 495 18.73 5.35 9.98
N PRO A 496 18.75 6.65 10.33
CA PRO A 496 17.98 7.69 9.64
C PRO A 496 18.24 7.75 8.14
N LYS A 497 19.52 7.61 7.74
CA LYS A 497 19.93 7.64 6.33
C LYS A 497 19.27 6.55 5.49
N LYS A 498 19.00 5.36 6.06
CA LYS A 498 18.37 4.23 5.36
C LYS A 498 16.93 4.54 4.95
N PHE A 499 16.25 5.39 5.71
CA PHE A 499 14.84 5.72 5.51
C PHE A 499 14.64 7.15 4.98
N GLY A 500 15.71 7.84 4.57
CA GLY A 500 15.62 9.22 4.10
C GLY A 500 15.42 10.27 5.19
N PHE A 501 15.52 9.91 6.47
CA PHE A 501 15.25 10.79 7.62
C PHE A 501 16.50 11.50 8.13
N TYR A 502 17.19 12.23 7.25
CA TYR A 502 18.53 12.78 7.51
C TYR A 502 18.61 13.86 8.60
N LYS A 503 17.48 14.41 9.08
CA LYS A 503 17.44 15.51 10.06
C LYS A 503 17.19 15.03 11.50
N GLN A 504 18.30 14.73 12.18
CA GLN A 504 18.59 15.01 13.62
C GLN A 504 17.71 14.27 14.68
N PRO A 505 17.96 14.41 16.02
CA PRO A 505 17.40 13.63 17.13
C PRO A 505 15.86 13.64 17.14
N PRO A 506 15.18 12.92 18.06
CA PRO A 506 13.72 12.90 18.10
C PRO A 506 13.11 14.32 18.17
N ARG A 507 12.76 14.89 17.01
CA ARG A 507 12.39 16.29 16.79
C ARG A 507 11.24 16.34 15.80
N ALA A 508 10.24 17.17 16.09
CA ALA A 508 9.09 17.36 15.22
C ALA A 508 9.43 18.20 13.98
N CYS A 509 8.90 17.85 12.82
CA CYS A 509 8.95 18.70 11.63
C CYS A 509 8.12 19.98 11.82
N CYS A 510 6.93 19.87 12.39
CA CYS A 510 6.02 20.98 12.63
C CYS A 510 5.88 21.26 14.13
N GLY A 511 6.08 22.51 14.52
CA GLY A 511 5.93 22.96 15.89
C GLY A 511 6.34 24.40 16.07
N ALA A 512 6.28 24.90 17.30
CA ALA A 512 6.71 26.25 17.64
C ALA A 512 8.08 26.26 18.34
N PRO A 513 8.90 27.29 18.12
CA PRO A 513 10.11 27.51 18.92
C PRO A 513 9.76 27.77 20.39
N GLY A 514 10.76 27.70 21.28
CA GLY A 514 10.65 28.21 22.65
C GLY A 514 10.66 27.18 23.78
N ARG A 515 10.71 25.87 23.52
CA ARG A 515 10.98 24.85 24.54
C ARG A 515 11.87 23.71 24.03
N GLY A 516 13.11 23.70 24.51
CA GLY A 516 14.05 22.59 24.29
C GLY A 516 14.44 22.34 22.80
N PRO A 517 15.20 21.27 22.53
CA PRO A 517 15.73 20.98 21.21
C PRO A 517 14.75 20.24 20.27
N TYR A 518 13.57 19.86 20.75
CA TYR A 518 12.69 18.89 20.09
C TYR A 518 11.63 19.48 19.16
N ASN A 519 11.60 20.82 19.00
CA ASN A 519 10.60 21.55 18.20
C ASN A 519 9.16 21.30 18.64
N PHE A 520 8.93 21.19 19.94
CA PHE A 520 7.62 20.89 20.49
C PHE A 520 7.28 21.87 21.60
N ASN A 521 6.08 22.47 21.53
CA ASN A 521 5.61 23.44 22.50
C ASN A 521 4.17 23.11 22.90
N LEU A 522 3.94 22.89 24.20
CA LEU A 522 2.63 22.51 24.74
C LEU A 522 1.57 23.60 24.58
N THR A 523 1.98 24.86 24.46
CA THR A 523 1.08 26.03 24.35
C THR A 523 1.02 26.62 22.93
N ALA A 524 1.76 26.04 21.98
CA ALA A 524 1.80 26.44 20.59
C ALA A 524 2.13 25.22 19.72
N LYS A 525 1.14 24.36 19.55
CA LYS A 525 1.25 23.10 18.79
C LYS A 525 1.22 23.37 17.30
N CYS A 526 1.63 22.39 16.50
CA CYS A 526 1.44 22.46 15.05
C CYS A 526 -0.02 22.77 14.71
N GLY A 527 -0.26 23.74 13.81
CA GLY A 527 -1.59 24.24 13.46
C GLY A 527 -2.11 25.38 14.33
N GLU A 528 -1.36 25.80 15.36
CA GLU A 528 -1.65 26.96 16.20
C GLU A 528 -0.73 28.16 15.85
N PRO A 529 -1.12 29.40 16.21
CA PRO A 529 -0.28 30.58 15.98
C PRO A 529 1.13 30.43 16.57
N GLY A 530 2.15 30.77 15.77
CA GLY A 530 3.56 30.67 16.15
C GLY A 530 4.21 29.31 15.85
N ALA A 531 3.44 28.30 15.42
CA ALA A 531 4.00 27.05 14.90
C ALA A 531 4.25 27.13 13.38
N SER A 532 5.27 26.41 12.92
CA SER A 532 5.60 26.29 11.50
C SER A 532 6.10 24.89 11.17
N ALA A 533 5.85 24.45 9.93
CA ALA A 533 6.39 23.20 9.41
C ALA A 533 7.81 23.37 8.88
N CYS A 534 8.59 22.30 8.95
CA CYS A 534 9.87 22.20 8.27
C CYS A 534 9.70 22.21 6.74
N ALA A 535 10.74 22.63 6.02
CA ALA A 535 10.70 22.77 4.56
C ALA A 535 10.45 21.46 3.79
N ASP A 536 10.91 20.32 4.31
CA ASP A 536 10.71 19.01 3.69
C ASP A 536 10.29 17.95 4.72
N PRO A 537 8.98 17.70 4.88
CA PRO A 537 8.45 16.67 5.77
C PRO A 537 8.95 15.26 5.48
N LYS A 538 9.35 14.93 4.25
CA LYS A 538 9.84 13.59 3.88
C LYS A 538 11.15 13.23 4.56
N THR A 539 11.88 14.24 5.03
CA THR A 539 13.17 14.08 5.74
C THR A 539 13.02 13.90 7.25
N HIS A 540 11.79 13.84 7.76
CA HIS A 540 11.48 13.67 9.18
C HIS A 540 10.53 12.49 9.38
N TRP A 541 10.67 11.79 10.50
CA TRP A 541 9.75 10.73 10.87
C TRP A 541 8.60 11.22 11.78
N SER A 542 8.85 12.24 12.60
CA SER A 542 7.89 12.85 13.51
C SER A 542 7.30 14.12 12.88
N TRP A 543 5.97 14.16 12.74
CA TRP A 543 5.27 15.32 12.18
C TRP A 543 5.18 16.45 13.19
N ASP A 544 4.29 16.34 14.18
CA ASP A 544 3.98 17.39 15.15
C ASP A 544 4.54 17.14 16.55
N GLY A 545 5.28 16.04 16.73
CA GLY A 545 5.86 15.61 18.01
C GLY A 545 5.00 14.61 18.78
N ILE A 546 3.83 14.26 18.25
CA ILE A 546 2.92 13.21 18.75
C ILE A 546 2.66 12.18 17.63
N HIS A 547 2.53 12.64 16.39
CA HIS A 547 2.18 11.84 15.23
C HIS A 547 3.33 11.72 14.23
N LEU A 548 3.22 10.74 13.34
CA LEU A 548 4.22 10.48 12.31
C LEU A 548 3.97 11.29 11.04
N THR A 549 5.03 11.49 10.25
CA THR A 549 4.89 12.02 8.90
C THR A 549 4.29 10.98 7.94
N GLU A 550 3.75 11.44 6.82
CA GLU A 550 3.29 10.58 5.74
C GLU A 550 4.38 9.60 5.28
N ALA A 551 5.63 10.08 5.18
CA ALA A 551 6.78 9.27 4.78
C ALA A 551 7.06 8.14 5.78
N ALA A 552 6.97 8.43 7.09
CA ALA A 552 7.11 7.39 8.13
C ALA A 552 5.96 6.38 8.07
N TYR A 553 4.71 6.83 7.92
CA TYR A 553 3.57 5.93 7.76
C TYR A 553 3.72 5.01 6.54
N LEU A 554 4.24 5.51 5.41
CA LEU A 554 4.51 4.69 4.22
C LEU A 554 5.49 3.54 4.52
N HIS A 555 6.59 3.84 5.22
CA HIS A 555 7.57 2.80 5.59
C HIS A 555 6.96 1.73 6.52
N ILE A 556 6.12 2.15 7.46
CA ILE A 556 5.44 1.23 8.39
C ILE A 556 4.41 0.39 7.64
N ALA A 557 3.57 1.01 6.82
CA ALA A 557 2.56 0.32 6.03
C ALA A 557 3.19 -0.75 5.12
N ARG A 558 4.28 -0.41 4.41
CA ARG A 558 5.03 -1.39 3.61
C ARG A 558 5.55 -2.55 4.43
N GLY A 559 6.07 -2.27 5.63
CA GLY A 559 6.55 -3.32 6.52
C GLY A 559 5.44 -4.17 7.13
N TRP A 560 4.22 -3.66 7.28
CA TRP A 560 3.06 -4.47 7.66
C TRP A 560 2.59 -5.33 6.49
N LEU A 561 2.56 -4.76 5.28
CA LEU A 561 2.08 -5.42 4.08
C LEU A 561 3.01 -6.56 3.63
N HIS A 562 4.32 -6.32 3.62
CA HIS A 562 5.32 -7.22 3.04
C HIS A 562 6.35 -7.75 4.06
N GLY A 563 6.24 -7.35 5.33
CA GLY A 563 7.26 -7.62 6.34
C GLY A 563 8.39 -6.56 6.36
N PRO A 564 9.16 -6.45 7.46
CA PRO A 564 9.15 -7.34 8.63
C PRO A 564 8.36 -6.77 9.82
N PHE A 565 7.58 -5.70 9.64
CA PHE A 565 6.90 -5.00 10.74
C PHE A 565 5.51 -5.57 11.06
N ALA A 566 5.20 -6.76 10.57
CA ALA A 566 4.09 -7.57 11.04
C ALA A 566 4.58 -8.99 11.35
N ASP A 567 3.99 -9.64 12.35
CA ASP A 567 4.35 -11.04 12.68
C ASP A 567 3.83 -12.06 11.64
N GLN A 568 2.89 -11.63 10.80
CA GLN A 568 2.44 -12.30 9.59
C GLN A 568 2.26 -11.23 8.50
N PRO A 569 2.95 -11.31 7.35
CA PRO A 569 2.71 -10.37 6.26
C PRO A 569 1.24 -10.34 5.84
N VAL A 570 0.68 -9.15 5.63
CA VAL A 570 -0.72 -8.99 5.20
C VAL A 570 -0.89 -9.53 3.77
N VAL A 571 0.07 -9.24 2.90
CA VAL A 571 0.19 -9.78 1.55
C VAL A 571 1.16 -10.96 1.61
N GLN A 572 0.69 -12.15 1.24
CA GLN A 572 1.56 -13.32 1.09
C GLN A 572 2.24 -13.24 -0.28
N ALA A 573 3.52 -13.61 -0.37
CA ALA A 573 4.16 -13.84 -1.66
C ALA A 573 3.40 -14.98 -2.34
N SER A 574 2.83 -14.69 -3.51
CA SER A 574 2.18 -15.66 -4.39
C SER A 574 3.16 -16.70 -4.90
#